data_AF-A0A2N5CWG3-F1
#
_entry.id   AF-A0A2N5CWG3-F1
#
_cell.length_a   1.000
_cell.length_b   1.000
_cell.length_c   1.000
_cell.angle_alpha   90.00
_cell.angle_beta   90.00
_cell.angle_gamma   90.00
#
_symmetry.space_group_name_H-M   'P 1'
#
loop_
_entity.id
_entity.type
_entity.pdbx_description
1 polymer ?
#
loop_
_entity_poly.entity_id
_entity_poly.type
_entity_poly.pdbx_seq_one_letter_code
_entity_poly.pdbx_strand_id
1 'polypeptide(L)'
;MTIVEAPSPNFDARKAVPDTVVLHYTGMESGEAAIERLRDPEAKVSAHYVVEEDGRVFRLVAEERRAWHAGAAFWKGVRDINSSSIGIEIVNPGHEFGYRAFPEAQVASVINLLADIRSRWTIDDDRIIGHSDVAPARKIDPGELFPWKRLAESGHGLWVEPPSSPGAPLGRGEEGTGVFALQAGLTRLGFDCAPSGQYDEWTETVVAAFQRHWLQSRFDGVADGETRARLVGLLRAAAGA
;
A
#
# COMPACT_ATOMS: atom_id res chain seq x y z
N MET A 1 -11.12 -20.73 -0.17
CA MET A 1 -10.38 -20.32 1.03
C MET A 1 -11.33 -20.36 2.22
N THR A 2 -10.91 -20.88 3.37
CA THR A 2 -11.71 -20.84 4.61
C THR A 2 -11.47 -19.51 5.32
N ILE A 3 -12.53 -18.80 5.66
CA ILE A 3 -12.49 -17.52 6.40
C ILE A 3 -13.02 -17.75 7.81
N VAL A 4 -12.31 -17.26 8.82
CA VAL A 4 -12.73 -17.28 10.21
C VAL A 4 -13.40 -15.96 10.55
N GLU A 5 -14.63 -15.96 11.05
CA GLU A 5 -15.31 -14.73 11.46
C GLU A 5 -14.81 -14.25 12.83
N ALA A 6 -14.39 -13.00 12.91
CA ALA A 6 -14.01 -12.31 14.14
C ALA A 6 -14.54 -10.87 14.11
N PRO A 7 -15.87 -10.67 14.15
CA PRO A 7 -16.49 -9.39 13.82
C PRO A 7 -15.99 -8.25 14.72
N SER A 8 -15.74 -7.11 14.08
CA SER A 8 -15.43 -5.82 14.71
C SER A 8 -16.66 -4.91 14.70
N PRO A 9 -16.92 -4.16 15.78
CA PRO A 9 -17.98 -3.15 15.80
C PRO A 9 -17.57 -1.83 15.11
N ASN A 10 -16.28 -1.68 14.75
CA ASN A 10 -15.70 -0.45 14.23
C ASN A 10 -15.93 -0.34 12.72
N PHE A 11 -17.14 -0.02 12.30
CA PHE A 11 -17.44 0.26 10.90
C PHE A 11 -18.60 1.25 10.77
N ASP A 12 -18.72 1.84 9.59
CA ASP A 12 -19.88 2.64 9.23
C ASP A 12 -20.40 2.28 7.83
N ALA A 13 -21.43 3.01 7.39
CA ALA A 13 -21.98 2.86 6.04
C ALA A 13 -20.95 3.29 5.00
N ARG A 14 -20.66 2.39 4.06
CA ARG A 14 -19.76 2.67 2.95
C ARG A 14 -20.36 3.72 2.02
N LYS A 15 -19.53 4.64 1.53
CA LYS A 15 -19.95 5.78 0.69
C LYS A 15 -19.56 5.66 -0.79
N ALA A 16 -18.77 4.64 -1.15
CA ALA A 16 -18.34 4.37 -2.52
C ALA A 16 -18.27 2.86 -2.76
N VAL A 17 -18.31 2.40 -4.02
CA VAL A 17 -17.98 1.01 -4.33
C VAL A 17 -16.48 0.81 -4.10
N PRO A 18 -16.03 -0.27 -3.43
CA PRO A 18 -14.61 -0.49 -3.24
C PRO A 18 -13.95 -0.80 -4.60
N ASP A 19 -12.92 -0.02 -4.93
CA ASP A 19 -12.10 -0.18 -6.13
C ASP A 19 -10.61 -0.34 -5.78
N THR A 20 -10.27 -0.35 -4.49
CA THR A 20 -8.91 -0.31 -3.97
C THR A 20 -8.71 -1.38 -2.88
N VAL A 21 -7.53 -1.99 -2.83
CA VAL A 21 -7.06 -2.74 -1.66
C VAL A 21 -5.89 -2.00 -1.03
N VAL A 22 -5.93 -1.80 0.28
CA VAL A 22 -4.80 -1.26 1.04
C VAL A 22 -4.24 -2.33 1.96
N LEU A 23 -2.98 -2.69 1.75
CA LEU A 23 -2.23 -3.63 2.57
C LEU A 23 -1.55 -2.92 3.72
N HIS A 24 -1.62 -3.54 4.90
CA HIS A 24 -1.03 -3.08 6.15
C HIS A 24 -0.21 -4.21 6.74
N TYR A 25 0.73 -3.88 7.63
CA TYR A 25 1.10 -4.80 8.68
C TYR A 25 0.41 -4.37 9.98
N THR A 26 0.23 -5.31 10.89
CA THR A 26 -0.40 -5.01 12.20
C THR A 26 0.48 -4.15 13.09
N GLY A 27 1.80 -4.42 13.13
CA GLY A 27 2.74 -3.63 13.93
C GLY A 27 2.54 -3.87 15.42
N MET A 28 2.22 -5.11 15.79
CA MET A 28 1.89 -5.53 17.14
C MET A 28 2.62 -6.82 17.48
N GLU A 29 2.79 -7.09 18.78
CA GLU A 29 3.55 -8.24 19.30
C GLU A 29 2.96 -9.61 18.86
N SER A 30 1.66 -9.68 18.59
CA SER A 30 1.00 -10.89 18.11
C SER A 30 -0.23 -10.59 17.25
N GLY A 31 -0.64 -11.57 16.44
CA GLY A 31 -1.89 -11.50 15.67
C GLY A 31 -3.15 -11.49 16.55
N GLU A 32 -3.12 -12.21 17.69
CA GLU A 32 -4.20 -12.17 18.68
C GLU A 32 -4.41 -10.75 19.22
N ALA A 33 -3.34 -10.07 19.63
CA ALA A 33 -3.39 -8.69 20.11
C ALA A 33 -3.91 -7.73 19.02
N ALA A 34 -3.52 -7.96 17.76
CA ALA A 34 -4.03 -7.19 16.62
C ALA A 34 -5.54 -7.39 16.40
N ILE A 35 -6.01 -8.64 16.41
CA ILE A 35 -7.43 -8.95 16.25
C ILE A 35 -8.24 -8.36 17.42
N GLU A 36 -7.76 -8.45 18.65
CA GLU A 36 -8.41 -7.83 19.82
C GLU A 36 -8.50 -6.30 19.64
N ARG A 37 -7.38 -5.64 19.31
CA ARG A 37 -7.33 -4.19 19.11
C ARG A 37 -8.24 -3.71 17.98
N LEU A 38 -8.34 -4.45 16.89
CA LEU A 38 -9.21 -4.11 15.75
C LEU A 38 -10.70 -4.36 16.05
N ARG A 39 -11.03 -5.04 17.14
CA ARG A 39 -12.40 -5.34 17.60
C ARG A 39 -12.82 -4.54 18.84
N ASP A 40 -11.89 -3.86 19.49
CA ASP A 40 -12.18 -2.95 20.60
C ASP A 40 -12.98 -1.72 20.12
N PRO A 41 -14.17 -1.42 20.64
CA PRO A 41 -14.93 -0.22 20.27
C PRO A 41 -14.17 1.11 20.54
N GLU A 42 -13.33 1.16 21.57
CA GLU A 42 -12.62 2.38 21.97
C GLU A 42 -11.41 2.66 21.08
N ALA A 43 -10.87 1.61 20.47
CA ALA A 43 -9.75 1.65 19.55
C ALA A 43 -10.00 2.49 18.29
N LYS A 44 -11.26 2.55 17.82
CA LYS A 44 -11.71 3.27 16.62
C LYS A 44 -10.85 3.02 15.36
N VAL A 45 -10.39 1.78 15.22
CA VAL A 45 -9.69 1.26 14.03
C VAL A 45 -10.18 -0.14 13.73
N SER A 46 -10.14 -0.52 12.46
CA SER A 46 -10.51 -1.86 11.99
C SER A 46 -10.01 -2.09 10.58
N ALA A 47 -9.98 -3.35 10.18
CA ALA A 47 -9.76 -3.77 8.79
C ALA A 47 -10.86 -4.76 8.37
N HIS A 48 -10.94 -5.06 7.08
CA HIS A 48 -11.88 -6.09 6.61
C HIS A 48 -11.33 -7.47 6.92
N TYR A 49 -10.02 -7.65 6.70
CA TYR A 49 -9.34 -8.91 6.88
C TYR A 49 -8.09 -8.78 7.74
N VAL A 50 -7.77 -9.85 8.48
CA VAL A 50 -6.46 -10.08 9.11
C VAL A 50 -5.91 -11.41 8.59
N VAL A 51 -4.65 -11.43 8.15
CA VAL A 51 -3.96 -12.67 7.71
C VAL A 51 -2.87 -13.02 8.71
N GLU A 52 -3.05 -14.15 9.41
CA GLU A 52 -2.10 -14.68 10.40
C GLU A 52 -0.83 -15.25 9.74
N GLU A 53 0.22 -15.41 10.54
CA GLU A 53 1.51 -15.96 10.09
C GLU A 53 1.40 -17.40 9.55
N ASP A 54 0.42 -18.17 10.04
CA ASP A 54 0.12 -19.52 9.57
C ASP A 54 -0.80 -19.58 8.33
N GLY A 55 -1.21 -18.43 7.80
CA GLY A 55 -2.09 -18.30 6.64
C GLY A 55 -3.59 -18.32 6.95
N ARG A 56 -4.01 -18.42 8.22
CA ARG A 56 -5.43 -18.23 8.56
C ARG A 56 -5.87 -16.81 8.20
N VAL A 57 -7.05 -16.70 7.59
CA VAL A 57 -7.66 -15.42 7.23
C VAL A 57 -8.88 -15.19 8.12
N PHE A 58 -8.89 -14.07 8.82
CA PHE A 58 -9.99 -13.62 9.64
C PHE A 58 -10.74 -12.50 8.94
N ARG A 59 -12.08 -12.52 8.99
CA ARG A 59 -12.92 -11.40 8.55
C ARG A 59 -13.47 -10.67 9.75
N LEU A 60 -13.19 -9.37 9.82
CA LEU A 60 -13.58 -8.49 10.91
C LEU A 60 -14.72 -7.56 10.49
N VAL A 61 -14.68 -7.06 9.25
CA VAL A 61 -15.71 -6.16 8.69
C VAL A 61 -16.09 -6.68 7.30
N ALA A 62 -17.39 -6.74 7.01
CA ALA A 62 -17.89 -7.10 5.69
C ALA A 62 -17.47 -6.07 4.63
N GLU A 63 -17.16 -6.51 3.41
CA GLU A 63 -16.62 -5.63 2.34
C GLU A 63 -17.61 -4.51 1.95
N GLU A 64 -18.91 -4.72 2.12
CA GLU A 64 -19.96 -3.71 1.88
C GLU A 64 -20.02 -2.62 2.96
N ARG A 65 -19.31 -2.81 4.07
CA ARG A 65 -19.14 -1.82 5.14
C ARG A 65 -17.80 -1.12 4.99
N ARG A 66 -17.71 0.06 5.60
CA ARG A 66 -16.48 0.85 5.63
C ARG A 66 -15.75 0.57 6.94
N ALA A 67 -14.67 -0.21 6.85
CA ALA A 67 -13.71 -0.34 7.95
C ALA A 67 -12.86 0.93 8.11
N TRP A 68 -12.18 1.07 9.23
CA TRP A 68 -11.43 2.26 9.62
C TRP A 68 -9.92 1.96 9.67
N HIS A 69 -9.28 1.81 8.50
CA HIS A 69 -7.87 1.38 8.40
C HIS A 69 -6.93 2.45 7.82
N ALA A 70 -7.36 3.21 6.82
CA ALA A 70 -6.49 4.12 6.06
C ALA A 70 -6.24 5.48 6.76
N GLY A 71 -7.13 5.91 7.66
CA GLY A 71 -7.04 7.22 8.32
C GLY A 71 -7.02 8.40 7.33
N ALA A 72 -6.19 9.41 7.61
CA ALA A 72 -5.89 10.48 6.65
C ALA A 72 -4.99 9.92 5.54
N ALA A 73 -5.51 9.93 4.30
CA ALA A 73 -4.91 9.26 3.16
C ALA A 73 -5.28 9.95 1.83
N PHE A 74 -4.53 9.64 0.77
CA PHE A 74 -4.83 10.06 -0.59
C PHE A 74 -4.34 9.03 -1.61
N TRP A 75 -5.17 8.72 -2.61
CA TRP A 75 -4.74 7.98 -3.79
C TRP A 75 -5.58 8.37 -5.00
N LYS A 76 -4.95 8.70 -6.13
CA LYS A 76 -5.60 9.00 -7.42
C LYS A 76 -6.79 9.98 -7.31
N GLY A 77 -6.64 11.01 -6.49
CA GLY A 77 -7.67 12.05 -6.28
C GLY A 77 -8.70 11.74 -5.19
N VAL A 78 -8.69 10.55 -4.58
CA VAL A 78 -9.60 10.14 -3.51
C VAL A 78 -8.95 10.37 -2.15
N ARG A 79 -9.65 11.08 -1.24
CA ARG A 79 -9.21 11.30 0.15
C ARG A 79 -9.87 10.37 1.18
N ASP A 80 -11.14 10.01 1.00
CA ASP A 80 -11.83 9.05 1.90
C ASP A 80 -11.55 7.61 1.44
N ILE A 81 -10.28 7.20 1.54
CA ILE A 81 -9.81 5.89 1.07
C ILE A 81 -10.58 4.75 1.74
N ASN A 82 -10.87 4.85 3.04
CA ASN A 82 -11.70 3.89 3.76
C ASN A 82 -13.04 3.58 3.04
N SER A 83 -13.67 4.58 2.41
CA SER A 83 -14.93 4.39 1.67
C SER A 83 -14.75 3.64 0.35
N SER A 84 -13.59 3.77 -0.30
CA SER A 84 -13.32 3.14 -1.60
C SER A 84 -12.38 1.94 -1.52
N SER A 85 -11.98 1.51 -0.31
CA SER A 85 -11.01 0.42 -0.15
C SER A 85 -11.47 -0.74 0.72
N ILE A 86 -10.83 -1.88 0.48
CA ILE A 86 -10.78 -3.04 1.37
C ILE A 86 -9.40 -3.07 2.03
N GLY A 87 -9.33 -2.82 3.34
CA GLY A 87 -8.12 -2.98 4.14
C GLY A 87 -7.83 -4.43 4.55
N ILE A 88 -6.58 -4.86 4.35
CA ILE A 88 -6.05 -6.17 4.77
C ILE A 88 -4.88 -5.93 5.72
N GLU A 89 -5.03 -6.37 6.96
CA GLU A 89 -3.97 -6.38 7.98
C GLU A 89 -3.19 -7.69 7.91
N ILE A 90 -1.87 -7.62 7.80
CA ILE A 90 -1.01 -8.79 7.69
C ILE A 90 -0.19 -8.88 8.98
N VAL A 91 -0.38 -9.96 9.75
CA VAL A 91 0.28 -10.10 11.05
C VAL A 91 1.79 -10.05 10.88
N ASN A 92 2.39 -8.99 11.41
CA ASN A 92 3.83 -8.81 11.43
C ASN A 92 4.15 -7.79 12.53
N PRO A 93 5.21 -8.02 13.33
CA PRO A 93 5.60 -7.10 14.41
C PRO A 93 5.93 -5.68 13.91
N GLY A 94 6.22 -5.49 12.62
CA GLY A 94 6.52 -4.18 12.06
C GLY A 94 7.81 -3.58 12.63
N HIS A 95 8.12 -2.35 12.23
CA HIS A 95 9.40 -1.71 12.55
C HIS A 95 9.65 -1.51 14.05
N GLU A 96 8.59 -1.42 14.85
CA GLU A 96 8.68 -1.19 16.28
C GLU A 96 8.99 -2.46 17.09
N PHE A 97 8.43 -3.62 16.68
CA PHE A 97 8.51 -4.86 17.47
C PHE A 97 9.36 -5.97 16.82
N GLY A 98 10.15 -5.64 15.79
CA GLY A 98 11.08 -6.57 15.15
C GLY A 98 10.67 -6.99 13.75
N TYR A 99 10.63 -6.01 12.84
CA TYR A 99 10.21 -6.18 11.45
C TYR A 99 10.97 -7.32 10.77
N ARG A 100 10.22 -8.20 10.10
CA ARG A 100 10.75 -9.43 9.51
C ARG A 100 10.00 -9.81 8.24
N ALA A 101 10.60 -10.71 7.48
CA ALA A 101 9.95 -11.27 6.29
C ALA A 101 8.65 -12.00 6.66
N PHE A 102 7.67 -11.88 5.78
CA PHE A 102 6.36 -12.51 5.93
C PHE A 102 6.45 -14.00 5.55
N PRO A 103 5.94 -14.94 6.38
CA PRO A 103 5.97 -16.36 6.07
C PRO A 103 5.26 -16.73 4.77
N GLU A 104 5.71 -17.81 4.15
CA GLU A 104 5.21 -18.32 2.87
C GLU A 104 3.69 -18.54 2.87
N ALA A 105 3.16 -19.19 3.92
CA ALA A 105 1.73 -19.48 4.06
C ALA A 105 0.88 -18.19 4.16
N GLN A 106 1.42 -17.17 4.83
CA GLN A 106 0.78 -15.87 4.97
C GLN A 106 0.72 -15.14 3.62
N VAL A 107 1.83 -15.08 2.89
CA VAL A 107 1.89 -14.44 1.56
C VAL A 107 0.98 -15.15 0.55
N ALA A 108 0.99 -16.49 0.53
CA ALA A 108 0.08 -17.27 -0.31
C ALA A 108 -1.39 -16.99 0.01
N SER A 109 -1.72 -16.77 1.30
CA SER A 109 -3.08 -16.46 1.73
C SER A 109 -3.50 -15.04 1.32
N VAL A 110 -2.59 -14.07 1.37
CA VAL A 110 -2.84 -12.72 0.82
C VAL A 110 -3.12 -12.78 -0.68
N ILE A 111 -2.33 -13.54 -1.45
CA ILE A 111 -2.56 -13.73 -2.89
C ILE A 111 -3.95 -14.34 -3.16
N ASN A 112 -4.29 -15.44 -2.46
CA ASN A 112 -5.59 -16.09 -2.62
C ASN A 112 -6.76 -15.19 -2.21
N LEU A 113 -6.57 -14.39 -1.15
CA LEU A 113 -7.57 -13.42 -0.70
C LEU A 113 -7.76 -12.29 -1.73
N LEU A 114 -6.69 -11.79 -2.35
CA LEU A 114 -6.81 -10.79 -3.43
C LEU A 114 -7.53 -11.35 -4.66
N ALA A 115 -7.28 -12.61 -5.04
CA ALA A 115 -8.02 -13.27 -6.12
C ALA A 115 -9.51 -13.40 -5.80
N ASP A 116 -9.85 -13.79 -4.57
CA ASP A 116 -11.23 -13.87 -4.07
C ASP A 116 -11.92 -12.48 -4.06
N ILE A 117 -11.24 -11.44 -3.57
CA ILE A 117 -11.73 -10.05 -3.60
C ILE A 117 -11.99 -9.60 -5.03
N ARG A 118 -11.04 -9.83 -5.96
CA ARG A 118 -11.17 -9.43 -7.38
C ARG A 118 -12.26 -10.20 -8.12
N SER A 119 -12.67 -11.37 -7.63
CA SER A 119 -13.83 -12.09 -8.18
C SER A 119 -15.16 -11.40 -7.86
N ARG A 120 -15.20 -10.55 -6.83
CA ARG A 120 -16.39 -9.81 -6.36
C ARG A 120 -16.36 -8.33 -6.75
N TRP A 121 -15.18 -7.71 -6.75
CA TRP A 121 -14.98 -6.29 -6.97
C TRP A 121 -13.98 -6.03 -8.09
N THR A 122 -14.26 -5.02 -8.91
CA THR A 122 -13.31 -4.56 -9.92
C THR A 122 -12.21 -3.75 -9.25
N ILE A 123 -11.02 -4.34 -9.16
CA ILE A 123 -9.83 -3.72 -8.58
C ILE A 123 -8.70 -3.90 -9.59
N ASP A 124 -8.22 -2.77 -10.10
CA ASP A 124 -7.11 -2.70 -11.04
C ASP A 124 -5.76 -2.86 -10.32
N ASP A 125 -4.71 -3.24 -11.04
CA ASP A 125 -3.41 -3.50 -10.41
C ASP A 125 -2.79 -2.23 -9.80
N ASP A 126 -3.09 -1.05 -10.33
CA ASP A 126 -2.65 0.23 -9.77
C ASP A 126 -3.49 0.70 -8.55
N ARG A 127 -4.39 -0.18 -8.08
CA ARG A 127 -5.26 -0.01 -6.91
C ARG A 127 -5.00 -1.06 -5.81
N ILE A 128 -3.98 -1.89 -5.95
CA ILE A 128 -3.47 -2.75 -4.88
C ILE A 128 -2.19 -2.10 -4.34
N ILE A 129 -2.30 -1.45 -3.19
CA ILE A 129 -1.29 -0.51 -2.67
C ILE A 129 -1.06 -0.72 -1.17
N GLY A 130 0.04 -0.19 -0.66
CA GLY A 130 0.35 -0.17 0.77
C GLY A 130 -0.24 1.04 1.48
N HIS A 131 -0.33 0.98 2.80
CA HIS A 131 -0.69 2.14 3.62
C HIS A 131 0.31 3.29 3.45
N SER A 132 1.59 2.95 3.26
CA SER A 132 2.66 3.90 2.96
C SER A 132 2.48 4.64 1.63
N ASP A 133 1.79 4.07 0.65
CA ASP A 133 1.51 4.77 -0.60
C ASP A 133 0.46 5.86 -0.42
N VAL A 134 -0.57 5.57 0.38
CA VAL A 134 -1.70 6.49 0.60
C VAL A 134 -1.44 7.49 1.72
N ALA A 135 -0.50 7.21 2.62
CA ALA A 135 -0.12 8.09 3.73
C ALA A 135 1.41 8.19 3.93
N PRO A 136 2.18 8.67 2.94
CA PRO A 136 3.65 8.62 2.92
C PRO A 136 4.35 9.19 4.15
N ALA A 137 3.88 10.31 4.70
CA ALA A 137 4.49 10.95 5.88
C ALA A 137 4.16 10.26 7.21
N ARG A 138 3.11 9.44 7.24
CA ARG A 138 2.56 8.89 8.50
C ARG A 138 2.82 7.39 8.64
N LYS A 139 2.89 6.67 7.52
CA LYS A 139 2.86 5.21 7.48
C LYS A 139 3.96 4.66 6.60
N ILE A 140 4.53 3.54 7.05
CA ILE A 140 5.62 2.83 6.37
C ILE A 140 5.26 1.37 6.08
N ASP A 141 4.09 0.91 6.53
CA ASP A 141 3.54 -0.41 6.29
C ASP A 141 3.00 -0.59 4.85
N PRO A 142 3.00 -1.83 4.30
CA PRO A 142 3.48 -3.09 4.90
C PRO A 142 5.02 -3.25 4.86
N GLY A 143 5.73 -2.22 4.40
CA GLY A 143 7.20 -2.11 4.42
C GLY A 143 7.93 -2.82 3.29
N GLU A 144 9.25 -2.65 3.27
CA GLU A 144 10.17 -3.14 2.24
C GLU A 144 10.44 -4.65 2.27
N LEU A 145 10.03 -5.36 3.32
CA LEU A 145 10.10 -6.83 3.38
C LEU A 145 8.82 -7.51 2.90
N PHE A 146 7.73 -6.76 2.66
CA PHE A 146 6.55 -7.33 2.03
C PHE A 146 6.85 -7.67 0.56
N PRO A 147 6.56 -8.88 0.07
CA PRO A 147 7.04 -9.33 -1.24
C PRO A 147 6.17 -8.82 -2.41
N TRP A 148 6.18 -7.51 -2.66
CA TRP A 148 5.42 -6.84 -3.72
C TRP A 148 5.65 -7.45 -5.11
N LYS A 149 6.90 -7.77 -5.47
CA LYS A 149 7.24 -8.44 -6.73
C LYS A 149 6.45 -9.73 -6.92
N ARG A 150 6.43 -10.56 -5.89
CA ARG A 150 5.74 -11.86 -5.92
C ARG A 150 4.23 -11.70 -6.03
N LEU A 151 3.67 -10.68 -5.37
CA LEU A 151 2.25 -10.33 -5.49
C LEU A 151 1.90 -10.03 -6.96
N ALA A 152 2.69 -9.16 -7.59
CA ALA A 152 2.51 -8.76 -8.99
C ALA A 152 2.72 -9.93 -9.97
N GLU A 153 3.74 -10.77 -9.74
CA GLU A 153 3.97 -12.00 -10.53
C GLU A 153 2.80 -13.00 -10.41
N SER A 154 2.01 -12.91 -9.33
CA SER A 154 0.78 -13.70 -9.14
C SER A 154 -0.46 -13.02 -9.75
N GLY A 155 -0.29 -11.93 -10.50
CA GLY A 155 -1.37 -11.20 -11.15
C GLY A 155 -2.08 -10.19 -10.24
N HIS A 156 -1.41 -9.68 -9.20
CA HIS A 156 -1.98 -8.73 -8.25
C HIS A 156 -1.02 -7.56 -7.97
N GLY A 157 -1.34 -6.39 -8.51
CA GLY A 157 -0.54 -5.19 -8.29
C GLY A 157 0.50 -4.95 -9.38
N LEU A 158 1.10 -3.76 -9.37
CA LEU A 158 2.11 -3.39 -10.37
C LEU A 158 3.52 -3.72 -9.90
N TRP A 159 4.30 -4.34 -10.77
CA TRP A 159 5.75 -4.45 -10.64
C TRP A 159 6.41 -4.37 -12.02
N VAL A 160 7.48 -3.60 -12.13
CA VAL A 160 8.29 -3.49 -13.35
C VAL A 160 9.75 -3.44 -12.98
N GLU A 161 10.62 -4.11 -13.73
CA GLU A 161 12.08 -4.03 -13.57
C GLU A 161 12.66 -3.44 -14.85
N PRO A 162 12.68 -2.11 -14.98
CA PRO A 162 13.20 -1.47 -16.17
C PRO A 162 14.73 -1.67 -16.26
N PRO A 163 15.32 -1.57 -17.46
CA PRO A 163 16.76 -1.53 -17.61
C PRO A 163 17.37 -0.42 -16.76
N SER A 164 18.59 -0.64 -16.24
CA SER A 164 19.34 0.40 -15.55
C SER A 164 19.43 1.65 -16.43
N SER A 165 19.07 2.80 -15.85
CA SER A 165 19.01 4.06 -16.57
C SER A 165 19.97 5.06 -15.93
N PRO A 166 20.92 5.62 -16.69
CA PRO A 166 21.79 6.67 -16.16
C PRO A 166 21.00 7.97 -15.98
N GLY A 167 21.39 8.76 -14.97
CA GLY A 167 20.87 10.11 -14.82
C GLY A 167 21.26 10.71 -13.48
N ALA A 168 21.56 12.01 -13.48
CA ALA A 168 21.87 12.74 -12.25
C ALA A 168 20.71 12.59 -11.24
N PRO A 169 21.01 12.31 -9.96
CA PRO A 169 19.98 12.18 -8.94
C PRO A 169 19.29 13.52 -8.70
N LEU A 170 17.98 13.47 -8.44
CA LEU A 170 17.21 14.60 -7.95
C LEU A 170 16.96 14.40 -6.45
N GLY A 171 17.25 15.42 -5.65
CA GLY A 171 17.09 15.38 -4.20
C GLY A 171 16.75 16.76 -3.64
N ARG A 172 16.62 16.86 -2.31
CA ARG A 172 16.19 18.08 -1.62
C ARG A 172 17.02 19.30 -2.07
N GLY A 173 16.33 20.35 -2.50
CA GLY A 173 16.94 21.61 -2.98
C GLY A 173 17.16 21.69 -4.49
N GLU A 174 17.01 20.60 -5.24
CA GLU A 174 16.99 20.62 -6.71
C GLU A 174 15.69 21.23 -7.23
N GLU A 175 15.76 21.86 -8.41
CA GLU A 175 14.60 22.46 -9.07
C GLU A 175 14.64 22.33 -10.60
N GLY A 176 13.50 22.56 -11.26
CA GLY A 176 13.37 22.64 -12.70
C GLY A 176 12.51 21.53 -13.32
N THR A 177 12.62 21.38 -14.64
CA THR A 177 11.73 20.52 -15.44
C THR A 177 11.86 19.04 -15.11
N GLY A 178 13.03 18.58 -14.67
CA GLY A 178 13.24 17.20 -14.22
C GLY A 178 12.45 16.87 -12.96
N VAL A 179 12.44 17.77 -11.98
CA VAL A 179 11.66 17.63 -10.75
C VAL A 179 10.16 17.71 -11.04
N PHE A 180 9.75 18.67 -11.88
CA PHE A 180 8.36 18.79 -12.32
C PHE A 180 7.86 17.50 -12.98
N ALA A 181 8.65 16.91 -13.88
CA ALA A 181 8.28 15.67 -14.57
C ALA A 181 8.19 14.47 -13.60
N LEU A 182 9.08 14.38 -12.62
CA LEU A 182 9.01 13.37 -11.56
C LEU A 182 7.71 13.49 -10.75
N GLN A 183 7.41 14.69 -10.24
CA GLN A 183 6.19 14.97 -9.47
C GLN A 183 4.93 14.70 -10.30
N ALA A 184 4.93 15.10 -11.57
CA ALA A 184 3.82 14.82 -12.49
C ALA A 184 3.62 13.32 -12.71
N GLY A 185 4.71 12.55 -12.80
CA GLY A 185 4.67 11.10 -12.88
C GLY A 185 4.11 10.46 -11.60
N LEU A 186 4.57 10.91 -10.42
CA LEU A 186 4.09 10.42 -9.12
C LEU A 186 2.60 10.73 -8.92
N THR A 187 2.17 11.95 -9.28
CA THR A 187 0.75 12.35 -9.30
C THR A 187 -0.06 11.46 -10.23
N ARG A 188 0.44 11.22 -11.46
CA ARG A 188 -0.25 10.36 -12.43
C ARG A 188 -0.36 8.91 -11.95
N LEU A 189 0.66 8.41 -11.25
CA LEU A 189 0.63 7.07 -10.66
C LEU A 189 -0.46 7.00 -9.58
N GLY A 190 -0.49 7.97 -8.67
CA GLY A 190 -1.56 8.09 -7.68
C GLY A 190 -1.26 8.93 -6.45
N PHE A 191 -0.02 9.35 -6.23
CA PHE A 191 0.40 10.10 -5.03
C PHE A 191 -0.15 11.54 -5.02
N ASP A 192 -0.34 12.12 -3.82
CA ASP A 192 -0.66 13.55 -3.65
C ASP A 192 0.60 14.41 -3.84
N CYS A 193 1.20 14.43 -5.04
CA CYS A 193 2.52 15.03 -5.27
C CYS A 193 2.49 16.09 -6.38
N ALA A 194 1.78 17.20 -6.10
CA ALA A 194 1.51 18.23 -7.07
C ALA A 194 2.81 18.78 -7.71
N PRO A 195 2.88 18.92 -9.05
CA PRO A 195 4.09 19.38 -9.73
C PRO A 195 4.39 20.86 -9.47
N SER A 196 5.37 21.13 -8.60
CA SER A 196 5.89 22.47 -8.32
C SER A 196 7.17 22.77 -9.10
N GLY A 197 7.91 21.73 -9.50
CA GLY A 197 9.26 21.85 -10.04
C GLY A 197 10.32 22.11 -8.96
N GLN A 198 9.98 22.08 -7.68
CA GLN A 198 10.91 22.21 -6.55
C GLN A 198 10.94 20.90 -5.77
N TYR A 199 12.13 20.35 -5.52
CA TYR A 199 12.28 19.11 -4.77
C TYR A 199 12.28 19.42 -3.28
N ASP A 200 11.08 19.60 -2.75
CA ASP A 200 10.83 19.90 -1.35
C ASP A 200 10.82 18.63 -0.48
N GLU A 201 10.65 18.85 0.83
CA GLU A 201 10.54 17.78 1.83
C GLU A 201 9.38 16.82 1.55
N TRP A 202 8.28 17.32 1.00
CA TRP A 202 7.15 16.48 0.64
C TRP A 202 7.48 15.57 -0.54
N THR A 203 8.16 16.08 -1.57
CA THR A 203 8.63 15.29 -2.71
C THR A 203 9.56 14.18 -2.26
N GLU A 204 10.52 14.48 -1.38
CA GLU A 204 11.41 13.47 -0.80
C GLU A 204 10.64 12.38 -0.05
N THR A 205 9.64 12.77 0.76
CA THR A 205 8.78 11.85 1.50
C THR A 205 8.01 10.91 0.56
N VAL A 206 7.41 11.46 -0.50
CA VAL A 206 6.68 10.67 -1.51
C VAL A 206 7.63 9.73 -2.26
N VAL A 207 8.82 10.20 -2.63
CA VAL A 207 9.82 9.38 -3.33
C VAL A 207 10.28 8.22 -2.45
N ALA A 208 10.52 8.45 -1.15
CA ALA A 208 10.89 7.39 -0.22
C ALA A 208 9.77 6.33 -0.08
N ALA A 209 8.49 6.75 -0.03
CA ALA A 209 7.37 5.81 0.00
C ALA A 209 7.25 5.01 -1.31
N PHE A 210 7.32 5.68 -2.46
CA PHE A 210 7.37 5.03 -3.78
C PHE A 210 8.48 3.99 -3.85
N GLN A 211 9.68 4.35 -3.42
CA GLN A 211 10.82 3.45 -3.40
C GLN A 211 10.59 2.27 -2.44
N ARG A 212 10.02 2.49 -1.25
CA ARG A 212 9.72 1.40 -0.31
C ARG A 212 8.78 0.35 -0.90
N HIS A 213 7.90 0.73 -1.82
CA HIS A 213 7.06 -0.20 -2.56
C HIS A 213 7.82 -0.81 -3.75
N TRP A 214 8.26 0.00 -4.72
CA TRP A 214 8.71 -0.49 -6.04
C TRP A 214 10.24 -0.57 -6.22
N LEU A 215 11.03 -0.13 -5.24
CA LEU A 215 12.49 -0.17 -5.23
C LEU A 215 13.04 -0.52 -3.84
N GLN A 216 12.62 -1.67 -3.33
CA GLN A 216 12.78 -2.06 -1.91
C GLN A 216 14.23 -2.13 -1.41
N SER A 217 15.22 -2.17 -2.31
CA SER A 217 16.65 -2.12 -1.95
C SER A 217 17.15 -0.74 -1.55
N ARG A 218 16.42 0.34 -1.89
CA ARG A 218 16.81 1.72 -1.59
C ARG A 218 15.60 2.66 -1.60
N PHE A 219 15.32 3.24 -0.44
CA PHE A 219 14.18 4.14 -0.16
C PHE A 219 14.62 5.42 0.57
N ASP A 220 15.73 6.00 0.12
CA ASP A 220 16.38 7.18 0.71
C ASP A 220 15.70 8.51 0.35
N GLY A 221 14.67 8.49 -0.49
CA GLY A 221 13.98 9.70 -0.93
C GLY A 221 14.74 10.47 -2.02
N VAL A 222 15.79 9.90 -2.62
CA VAL A 222 16.54 10.50 -3.74
C VAL A 222 16.10 9.87 -5.06
N ALA A 223 15.55 10.67 -5.97
CA ALA A 223 15.05 10.20 -7.26
C ALA A 223 16.16 10.13 -8.31
N ASP A 224 16.91 9.04 -8.29
CA ASP A 224 17.93 8.74 -9.28
C ASP A 224 17.39 8.20 -10.62
N GLY A 225 18.29 7.80 -11.52
CA GLY A 225 17.92 7.22 -12.82
C GLY A 225 17.04 5.97 -12.70
N GLU A 226 17.33 5.08 -11.74
CA GLU A 226 16.53 3.86 -11.52
C GLU A 226 15.13 4.18 -10.98
N THR A 227 15.03 5.10 -10.00
CA THR A 227 13.75 5.54 -9.44
C THR A 227 12.84 6.11 -10.53
N ARG A 228 13.39 6.96 -11.42
CA ARG A 228 12.64 7.55 -12.53
C ARG A 228 12.28 6.52 -13.60
N ALA A 229 13.18 5.61 -13.93
CA ALA A 229 12.89 4.53 -14.88
C ALA A 229 11.79 3.61 -14.36
N ARG A 230 11.80 3.29 -13.05
CA ARG A 230 10.77 2.50 -12.37
C ARG A 230 9.41 3.18 -12.49
N LEU A 231 9.34 4.48 -12.17
CA LEU A 231 8.11 5.26 -12.30
C LEU A 231 7.57 5.26 -13.73
N VAL A 232 8.41 5.51 -14.73
CA VAL A 232 7.99 5.50 -16.15
C VAL A 232 7.49 4.12 -16.57
N GLY A 233 8.15 3.03 -16.14
CA GLY A 233 7.70 1.67 -16.38
C GLY A 233 6.32 1.40 -15.81
N LEU A 234 6.08 1.82 -14.56
CA LEU A 234 4.79 1.64 -13.87
C LEU A 234 3.68 2.42 -14.57
N LEU A 235 3.95 3.65 -15.00
CA LEU A 235 2.98 4.46 -15.75
C LEU A 235 2.59 3.83 -17.09
N ARG A 236 3.51 3.10 -17.74
CA ARG A 236 3.21 2.33 -18.96
C ARG A 236 2.40 1.09 -18.66
N ALA A 237 2.75 0.36 -17.59
CA ALA A 237 2.01 -0.83 -17.16
C ALA A 237 0.57 -0.47 -16.77
N ALA A 238 0.38 0.58 -15.96
CA ALA A 238 -0.93 1.07 -15.54
C ALA A 238 -1.81 1.55 -16.70
N ALA A 239 -1.22 2.05 -17.78
CA ALA A 239 -1.98 2.51 -18.95
C ALA A 239 -2.45 1.36 -19.87
N GLY A 240 -1.92 0.15 -19.68
CA GLY A 240 -2.29 -1.04 -20.45
C GLY A 240 -3.05 -2.09 -19.64
N ALA A 241 -3.24 -1.87 -18.34
CA ALA A 241 -4.01 -2.71 -17.43
C ALA A 241 -5.52 -2.41 -17.52
#